data_AF-A0A7R7IBL7-F1
#
_entry.id   AF-A0A7R7IBL7-F1
#
_cell.length_a   1.000
_cell.length_b   1.000
_cell.length_c   1.000
_cell.angle_alpha   90.00
_cell.angle_beta   90.00
_cell.angle_gamma   90.00
#
_symmetry.space_group_name_H-M   'P 1'
#
loop_
_entity.id
_entity.type
_entity.pdbx_description
1 polymer ?
#
loop_
_entity_poly.entity_id
_entity_poly.type
_entity_poly.pdbx_seq_one_letter_code
_entity_poly.pdbx_strand_id
1 'polypeptide(L)'
;MKRTNIFFITLLILQLTLGCCNQFTSSTESNSLSANLTTSLTTHTAFATNKETKNTHSNTTNFLKITLYLYGPDDYDNPIELKEISISKELYKNHLTKALNKVFKKTKIKISSSKINKKTKCITVDLTQKIADQFNAGSCSGIILTNELIDTLLHLPNIKSVIITVDGKKDCYGDHYSFEGTFHDDDN
;
A
#
# COMPACT_ATOMS: atom_id res chain seq x y z
N MET A 1 -65.25 26.45 1.01
CA MET A 1 -64.78 27.59 1.81
C MET A 1 -63.26 27.59 1.80
N LYS A 2 -62.66 28.73 1.42
CA LYS A 2 -61.22 29.01 1.30
C LYS A 2 -60.67 29.57 2.61
N ARG A 3 -59.43 29.20 2.98
CA ARG A 3 -58.41 29.97 3.74
C ARG A 3 -57.07 29.26 3.43
N THR A 4 -56.05 29.71 2.68
CA THR A 4 -55.34 30.99 2.42
C THR A 4 -54.27 31.35 3.47
N ASN A 5 -52.99 31.31 3.00
CA ASN A 5 -51.74 31.97 3.44
C ASN A 5 -51.09 31.49 4.77
N ILE A 6 -49.76 31.45 4.94
CA ILE A 6 -48.77 32.55 4.81
C ILE A 6 -47.34 32.00 4.59
N PHE A 7 -46.60 32.68 3.71
CA PHE A 7 -45.13 32.63 3.49
C PHE A 7 -44.34 33.10 4.72
N PHE A 8 -43.18 32.48 4.99
CA PHE A 8 -42.06 33.18 5.63
C PHE A 8 -40.73 32.83 4.95
N ILE A 9 -40.12 33.87 4.38
CA ILE A 9 -38.79 33.97 3.80
C ILE A 9 -37.85 34.51 4.88
N THR A 10 -36.69 33.89 5.09
CA THR A 10 -35.45 34.51 5.63
C THR A 10 -34.30 33.50 5.44
N LEU A 11 -33.34 33.67 4.52
CA LEU A 11 -32.23 34.65 4.40
C LEU A 11 -30.93 34.20 5.12
N LEU A 12 -29.96 33.81 4.28
CA LEU A 12 -28.51 34.14 4.25
C LEU A 12 -27.70 34.15 5.56
N ILE A 13 -26.51 33.52 5.55
CA ILE A 13 -25.21 34.21 5.66
C ILE A 13 -24.07 33.31 5.16
N LEU A 14 -23.36 33.85 4.18
CA LEU A 14 -22.09 33.49 3.59
C LEU A 14 -20.95 33.91 4.53
N GLN A 15 -19.98 33.04 4.79
CA GLN A 15 -18.67 33.42 5.35
C GLN A 15 -17.57 32.74 4.53
N LEU A 16 -16.97 33.53 3.64
CA LEU A 16 -15.67 33.30 3.02
C LEU A 16 -14.61 33.79 3.99
N THR A 17 -13.62 32.95 4.33
CA THR A 17 -12.37 33.43 4.93
C THR A 17 -11.22 33.20 3.96
N LEU A 18 -10.75 34.30 3.38
CA LEU A 18 -9.46 34.42 2.70
C LEU A 18 -8.34 34.25 3.73
N GLY A 19 -7.38 33.36 3.44
CA GLY A 19 -6.08 33.29 4.11
C GLY A 19 -4.97 33.55 3.09
N CYS A 20 -4.23 34.63 3.30
CA CYS A 20 -3.29 35.25 2.39
C CYS A 20 -2.09 34.39 1.94
N CYS A 21 -1.70 34.59 0.68
CA CYS A 21 -0.34 34.38 0.18
C CYS A 21 0.61 35.50 0.66
N ASN A 22 1.90 35.16 0.82
CA ASN A 22 3.13 35.94 0.57
C ASN A 22 4.28 35.35 1.42
N GLN A 23 5.57 35.35 1.06
CA GLN A 23 6.34 35.44 -0.18
C GLN A 23 7.80 35.15 0.23
N PHE A 24 8.57 34.55 -0.69
CA PHE A 24 10.04 34.52 -0.82
C PHE A 24 10.92 35.40 0.11
N THR A 25 12.03 34.82 0.58
CA THR A 25 13.39 35.38 0.36
C THR A 25 14.43 34.25 0.29
N SER A 26 15.12 34.19 -0.85
CA SER A 26 16.38 33.46 -1.07
C SER A 26 17.55 34.21 -0.44
N SER A 27 18.52 33.50 0.11
CA SER A 27 19.92 33.97 0.16
C SER A 27 20.87 32.78 0.02
N THR A 28 21.43 32.69 -1.18
CA THR A 28 22.65 31.97 -1.52
C THR A 28 23.84 32.67 -0.89
N GLU A 29 24.73 31.94 -0.20
CA GLU A 29 26.14 32.28 -0.17
C GLU A 29 26.97 31.02 -0.43
N SER A 30 27.48 30.97 -1.66
CA SER A 30 28.61 30.19 -2.11
C SER A 30 29.89 30.67 -1.46
N ASN A 31 30.74 29.75 -1.00
CA ASN A 31 32.18 29.96 -1.15
C ASN A 31 32.91 28.63 -1.40
N SER A 32 33.42 28.54 -2.62
CA SER A 32 34.34 27.53 -3.12
C SER A 32 35.75 27.75 -2.56
N LEU A 33 36.47 26.66 -2.25
CA LEU A 33 37.93 26.65 -2.34
C LEU A 33 38.40 25.26 -2.77
N SER A 34 39.15 25.28 -3.86
CA SER A 34 39.71 24.16 -4.61
C SER A 34 41.04 23.73 -4.02
N ALA A 35 41.35 22.44 -4.05
CA ALA A 35 42.73 21.95 -4.10
C ALA A 35 42.77 20.56 -4.75
N ASN A 36 43.27 20.53 -5.99
CA ASN A 36 43.73 19.34 -6.68
C ASN A 36 44.93 18.73 -5.94
N LEU A 37 45.02 17.40 -5.89
CA LEU A 37 46.31 16.71 -6.03
C LEU A 37 46.11 15.32 -6.65
N THR A 38 46.70 15.15 -7.84
CA THR A 38 46.81 13.92 -8.59
C THR A 38 48.08 13.19 -8.16
N THR A 39 48.00 11.92 -7.76
CA THR A 39 49.14 10.99 -7.93
C THR A 39 48.66 9.56 -8.11
N SER A 40 49.03 8.99 -9.26
CA SER A 40 48.83 7.62 -9.69
C SER A 40 49.81 6.67 -8.98
N LEU A 41 49.41 5.42 -8.68
CA LEU A 41 50.32 4.27 -8.76
C LEU A 41 49.58 2.92 -8.89
N THR A 42 49.81 2.26 -10.02
CA THR A 42 49.57 0.85 -10.32
C THR A 42 50.59 -0.06 -9.60
N THR A 43 50.20 -1.29 -9.19
CA THR A 43 50.70 -2.57 -9.75
C THR A 43 50.23 -3.82 -8.97
N HIS A 44 49.72 -4.77 -9.76
CA HIS A 44 49.66 -6.25 -9.68
C HIS A 44 49.96 -7.01 -8.37
N THR A 45 49.10 -7.98 -8.00
CA THR A 45 49.35 -9.43 -8.25
C THR A 45 48.16 -10.31 -7.84
N ALA A 46 48.00 -11.40 -8.59
CA ALA A 46 46.93 -12.38 -8.52
C ALA A 46 47.10 -13.43 -7.40
N PHE A 47 45.99 -13.94 -6.88
CA PHE A 47 45.89 -15.31 -6.38
C PHE A 47 44.64 -15.96 -6.96
N ALA A 48 44.86 -16.90 -7.88
CA ALA A 48 43.90 -17.91 -8.24
C ALA A 48 43.97 -19.05 -7.21
N THR A 49 42.84 -19.64 -6.82
CA THR A 49 42.67 -21.10 -6.69
C THR A 49 41.18 -21.42 -6.60
N ASN A 50 40.78 -22.32 -7.49
CA ASN A 50 39.45 -22.90 -7.66
C ASN A 50 38.87 -23.48 -6.36
N LYS A 51 37.57 -23.25 -6.16
CA LYS A 51 36.69 -24.29 -5.62
C LYS A 51 35.44 -24.38 -6.49
N GLU A 52 35.55 -25.29 -7.44
CA GLU A 52 34.45 -25.84 -8.19
C GLU A 52 33.56 -26.67 -7.26
N THR A 53 32.27 -26.71 -7.58
CA THR A 53 31.27 -27.69 -7.14
C THR A 53 30.70 -27.53 -5.71
N LYS A 54 29.53 -26.90 -5.62
CA LYS A 54 28.29 -27.71 -5.62
C LYS A 54 27.11 -26.86 -6.08
N ASN A 55 26.76 -27.10 -7.34
CA ASN A 55 25.47 -26.80 -7.92
C ASN A 55 24.41 -27.40 -7.00
N THR A 56 23.83 -26.58 -6.11
CA THR A 56 22.72 -27.02 -5.27
C THR A 56 21.49 -26.95 -6.14
N HIS A 57 21.27 -28.09 -6.80
CA HIS A 57 19.99 -28.62 -7.23
C HIS A 57 18.82 -27.84 -6.60
N SER A 58 18.04 -27.21 -7.48
CA SER A 58 16.77 -26.54 -7.19
C SER A 58 15.94 -27.35 -6.19
N ASN A 59 16.08 -27.04 -4.90
CA ASN A 59 15.03 -27.31 -3.95
C ASN A 59 13.91 -26.37 -4.36
N THR A 60 12.97 -26.89 -5.14
CA THR A 60 11.75 -26.18 -5.45
C THR A 60 11.06 -25.98 -4.11
N THR A 61 11.28 -24.84 -3.47
CA THR A 61 10.70 -24.55 -2.17
C THR A 61 9.19 -24.64 -2.35
N ASN A 62 8.55 -25.63 -1.73
CA ASN A 62 7.09 -25.85 -1.85
C ASN A 62 6.28 -24.70 -1.22
N PHE A 63 6.98 -23.71 -0.66
CA PHE A 63 6.44 -22.55 -0.01
C PHE A 63 6.85 -21.27 -0.75
N LEU A 64 5.93 -20.32 -0.73
CA LEU A 64 6.08 -18.94 -1.10
C LEU A 64 6.14 -18.12 0.19
N LYS A 65 7.08 -17.19 0.29
CA LYS A 65 7.09 -16.17 1.34
C LYS A 65 6.24 -14.99 0.88
N ILE A 66 5.29 -14.58 1.71
CA ILE A 66 4.50 -13.35 1.53
C ILE A 66 4.79 -12.45 2.72
N THR A 67 5.12 -11.19 2.45
CA THR A 67 5.34 -10.19 3.50
C THR A 67 4.01 -9.55 3.86
N LEU A 68 3.64 -9.61 5.14
CA LEU A 68 2.58 -8.79 5.72
C LEU A 68 3.19 -7.47 6.20
N TYR A 69 2.67 -6.36 5.70
CA TYR A 69 3.05 -5.01 6.07
C TYR A 69 2.14 -4.56 7.20
N LEU A 70 2.72 -4.14 8.33
CA LEU A 70 1.98 -3.65 9.49
C LEU A 70 2.31 -2.18 9.74
N TYR A 71 1.29 -1.37 9.96
CA TYR A 71 1.41 0.09 10.14
C TYR A 71 1.02 0.52 11.55
N GLY A 72 1.62 1.62 11.99
CA GLY A 72 1.36 2.24 13.29
C GLY A 72 0.65 3.59 13.15
N PRO A 73 0.19 4.16 14.27
CA PRO A 73 -0.42 5.49 14.28
C PRO A 73 0.59 6.65 14.12
N ASP A 74 1.88 6.38 14.29
CA ASP A 74 2.94 7.38 14.33
C ASP A 74 3.53 7.70 12.94
N ASP A 75 3.49 6.72 12.03
CA ASP A 75 3.99 6.81 10.65
C ASP A 75 3.09 5.99 9.73
N TYR A 76 2.42 6.66 8.80
CA TYR A 76 1.53 6.04 7.81
C TYR A 76 2.23 5.75 6.49
N ASP A 77 3.40 6.34 6.24
CA ASP A 77 4.13 6.19 4.99
C ASP A 77 5.06 4.97 5.05
N ASN A 78 5.49 4.58 6.25
CA ASN A 78 6.37 3.43 6.46
C ASN A 78 5.75 2.36 7.38
N PRO A 79 5.87 1.07 7.03
CA PRO A 79 5.44 -0.01 7.90
C PRO A 79 6.34 -0.07 9.14
N ILE A 80 5.73 -0.18 10.32
CA ILE A 80 6.44 -0.36 11.59
C ILE A 80 7.02 -1.77 11.73
N GLU A 81 6.46 -2.75 11.01
CA GLU A 81 6.91 -4.13 11.04
C GLU A 81 6.59 -4.86 9.73
N LEU A 82 7.57 -5.63 9.23
CA LEU A 82 7.41 -6.54 8.10
C LEU A 82 7.43 -7.98 8.60
N LYS A 83 6.34 -8.73 8.40
CA LYS A 83 6.23 -10.13 8.83
C LYS A 83 6.24 -11.07 7.64
N GLU A 84 7.29 -11.88 7.50
CA GLU A 84 7.31 -12.96 6.51
C GLU A 84 6.40 -14.12 6.91
N ILE A 85 5.46 -14.48 6.04
CA ILE A 85 4.52 -15.59 6.25
C ILE A 85 4.73 -16.62 5.15
N SER A 86 5.06 -17.84 5.55
CA SER A 86 5.29 -18.97 4.64
C SER A 86 3.97 -19.63 4.26
N ILE A 87 3.63 -19.59 2.98
CA ILE A 87 2.40 -20.13 2.39
C ILE A 87 2.76 -21.20 1.37
N SER A 88 2.17 -22.39 1.44
CA SER A 88 2.41 -23.41 0.40
C SER A 88 1.97 -22.90 -0.98
N LYS A 89 2.79 -23.11 -2.00
CA LYS A 89 2.51 -22.70 -3.39
C LYS A 89 1.18 -23.28 -3.90
N GLU A 90 0.85 -24.50 -3.50
CA GLU A 90 -0.43 -25.15 -3.82
C GLU A 90 -1.63 -24.38 -3.26
N LEU A 91 -1.60 -24.02 -1.96
CA LEU A 91 -2.65 -23.23 -1.33
C LEU A 91 -2.80 -21.86 -2.01
N TYR A 92 -1.69 -21.19 -2.33
CA TYR A 92 -1.74 -19.90 -3.02
C TYR A 92 -2.38 -20.02 -4.40
N LYS A 93 -2.04 -21.07 -5.16
CA LYS A 93 -2.54 -21.30 -6.53
C LYS A 93 -4.00 -21.74 -6.56
N ASN A 94 -4.40 -22.66 -5.69
CA ASN A 94 -5.70 -23.35 -5.76
C ASN A 94 -6.74 -22.73 -4.83
N HIS A 95 -6.31 -22.05 -3.75
CA HIS A 95 -7.18 -21.50 -2.71
C HIS A 95 -6.69 -20.12 -2.25
N LEU A 96 -6.53 -19.19 -3.20
CA LEU A 96 -5.97 -17.86 -2.97
C LEU A 96 -6.59 -17.15 -1.76
N THR A 97 -7.92 -17.12 -1.63
CA THR A 97 -8.59 -16.45 -0.51
C THR A 97 -8.18 -17.04 0.84
N LYS A 98 -8.05 -18.37 0.92
CA LYS A 98 -7.59 -19.06 2.13
C LYS A 98 -6.13 -18.80 2.40
N ALA A 99 -5.29 -18.67 1.36
CA ALA A 99 -3.89 -18.27 1.51
C ALA A 99 -3.78 -16.84 2.06
N LEU A 100 -4.49 -15.86 1.50
CA LEU A 100 -4.46 -14.48 1.97
C LEU A 100 -5.01 -14.34 3.39
N ASN A 101 -6.09 -15.03 3.73
CA ASN A 101 -6.60 -15.04 5.11
C ASN A 101 -5.63 -15.72 6.12
N LYS A 102 -4.66 -16.53 5.66
CA LYS A 102 -3.56 -16.97 6.53
C LYS A 102 -2.52 -15.87 6.73
N VAL A 103 -2.26 -15.05 5.72
CA VAL A 103 -1.36 -13.88 5.81
C VAL A 103 -1.94 -12.89 6.82
N PHE A 104 -3.22 -12.51 6.67
CA PHE A 104 -3.89 -11.56 7.55
C PHE A 104 -4.42 -12.16 8.88
N LYS A 105 -4.04 -13.40 9.24
CA LYS A 105 -4.63 -14.10 10.40
C LYS A 105 -4.53 -13.34 11.72
N LYS A 106 -3.50 -12.51 11.88
CA LYS A 106 -3.24 -11.73 13.10
C LYS A 106 -3.75 -10.28 13.02
N THR A 107 -4.34 -9.88 11.90
CA THR A 107 -4.92 -8.53 11.73
C THR A 107 -6.44 -8.60 11.82
N LYS A 108 -7.07 -7.43 11.70
CA LYS A 108 -8.53 -7.29 11.62
C LYS A 108 -9.09 -7.59 10.22
N ILE A 109 -8.21 -7.67 9.22
CA ILE A 109 -8.56 -7.84 7.80
C ILE A 109 -8.99 -9.28 7.56
N LYS A 110 -10.15 -9.45 6.91
CA LYS A 110 -10.63 -10.75 6.44
C LYS A 110 -11.27 -10.62 5.07
N ILE A 111 -10.74 -11.39 4.13
CA ILE A 111 -11.15 -11.39 2.72
C ILE A 111 -12.25 -12.43 2.51
N SER A 112 -13.37 -12.03 1.91
CA SER A 112 -14.49 -12.91 1.55
C SER A 112 -14.16 -13.73 0.30
N SER A 113 -13.59 -13.10 -0.72
CA SER A 113 -13.16 -13.75 -1.96
C SER A 113 -11.98 -13.02 -2.61
N SER A 114 -11.25 -13.68 -3.50
CA SER A 114 -10.11 -13.08 -4.18
C SER A 114 -9.85 -13.71 -5.55
N LYS A 115 -9.42 -12.93 -6.53
CA LYS A 115 -9.10 -13.39 -7.88
C LYS A 115 -7.93 -12.61 -8.45
N ILE A 116 -7.04 -13.29 -9.18
CA ILE A 116 -5.96 -12.65 -9.94
C ILE A 116 -6.29 -12.69 -11.43
N ASN A 117 -6.26 -11.53 -12.08
CA ASN A 117 -6.20 -11.42 -13.53
C ASN A 117 -4.74 -11.55 -13.99
N LYS A 118 -4.38 -12.72 -14.53
CA LYS A 118 -3.00 -13.01 -14.96
C LYS A 118 -2.50 -12.12 -16.10
N LYS A 119 -3.40 -11.57 -16.93
CA LYS A 119 -3.03 -10.71 -18.06
C LYS A 119 -2.66 -9.31 -17.56
N THR A 120 -3.48 -8.73 -16.70
CA THR A 120 -3.25 -7.38 -16.17
C THR A 120 -2.40 -7.36 -14.91
N LYS A 121 -2.09 -8.53 -14.34
CA LYS A 121 -1.42 -8.67 -13.03
C LYS A 121 -2.16 -7.92 -11.91
N CYS A 122 -3.49 -7.85 -12.03
CA CYS A 122 -4.35 -7.21 -11.04
C CYS A 122 -4.94 -8.27 -10.11
N ILE A 123 -4.86 -8.04 -8.80
CA ILE A 123 -5.62 -8.81 -7.82
C ILE A 123 -6.88 -8.04 -7.42
N THR A 124 -8.02 -8.72 -7.44
CA THR A 124 -9.26 -8.23 -6.85
C THR A 124 -9.51 -8.99 -5.57
N VAL A 125 -9.71 -8.28 -4.47
CA VAL A 125 -10.14 -8.86 -3.19
C VAL A 125 -11.49 -8.27 -2.82
N ASP A 126 -12.36 -9.12 -2.29
CA ASP A 126 -13.66 -8.70 -1.77
C ASP A 126 -13.64 -8.76 -0.24
N LEU A 127 -14.23 -7.75 0.38
CA LEU A 127 -14.49 -7.66 1.80
C LEU A 127 -16.01 -7.74 2.01
N THR A 128 -16.45 -8.31 3.14
CA THR A 128 -17.85 -8.10 3.54
C THR A 128 -18.03 -6.69 4.10
N GLN A 129 -19.23 -6.10 4.04
CA GLN A 129 -19.50 -4.79 4.67
C GLN A 129 -18.99 -4.72 6.12
N LYS A 130 -19.23 -5.76 6.93
CA LYS A 130 -18.76 -5.85 8.32
C LYS A 130 -17.24 -5.67 8.50
N ILE A 131 -16.45 -6.09 7.51
CA ILE A 131 -14.99 -5.93 7.54
C ILE A 131 -14.63 -4.53 7.05
N ALA A 132 -15.27 -4.03 5.99
CA ALA A 132 -15.08 -2.67 5.51
C ALA A 132 -15.40 -1.62 6.59
N ASP A 133 -16.44 -1.82 7.40
CA ASP A 133 -16.81 -0.93 8.52
C ASP A 133 -15.69 -0.78 9.57
N GLN A 134 -14.75 -1.73 9.66
CA GLN A 134 -13.61 -1.63 10.58
C GLN A 134 -12.58 -0.60 10.11
N PHE A 135 -12.51 -0.35 8.81
CA PHE A 135 -11.73 0.73 8.22
C PHE A 135 -12.39 2.09 8.51
N ASN A 136 -13.66 2.09 8.93
CA ASN A 136 -14.38 3.30 9.31
C ASN A 136 -14.31 3.64 10.81
N ALA A 137 -13.48 2.95 11.60
CA ALA A 137 -13.41 3.12 13.05
C ALA A 137 -12.60 4.37 13.51
N GLY A 138 -12.45 5.37 12.65
CA GLY A 138 -11.68 6.59 12.85
C GLY A 138 -10.53 6.73 11.84
N SER A 139 -10.14 7.98 11.56
CA SER A 139 -9.17 8.33 10.49
C SER A 139 -7.86 7.53 10.58
N CYS A 140 -7.25 7.43 11.76
CA CYS A 140 -5.99 6.69 11.94
C CYS A 140 -6.18 5.20 11.62
N SER A 141 -7.25 4.58 12.12
CA SER A 141 -7.50 3.16 11.88
C SER A 141 -7.81 2.86 10.41
N GLY A 142 -8.50 3.79 9.72
CA GLY A 142 -8.82 3.65 8.30
C GLY A 142 -7.57 3.65 7.43
N ILE A 143 -6.66 4.61 7.66
CA ILE A 143 -5.38 4.70 6.94
C ILE A 143 -4.52 3.46 7.21
N ILE A 144 -4.34 3.09 8.49
CA ILE A 144 -3.53 1.92 8.88
C ILE A 144 -4.02 0.66 8.16
N LEU A 145 -5.31 0.32 8.29
CA LEU A 145 -5.84 -0.91 7.70
C LEU A 145 -5.79 -0.89 6.17
N THR A 146 -5.95 0.29 5.56
CA THR A 146 -5.86 0.47 4.11
C THR A 146 -4.45 0.19 3.61
N ASN A 147 -3.43 0.75 4.25
CA ASN A 147 -2.02 0.54 3.88
C ASN A 147 -1.60 -0.91 4.16
N GLU A 148 -1.98 -1.50 5.30
CA GLU A 148 -1.74 -2.91 5.60
C GLU A 148 -2.31 -3.84 4.51
N LEU A 149 -3.53 -3.55 4.03
CA LEU A 149 -4.19 -4.33 2.99
C LEU A 149 -3.51 -4.14 1.63
N ILE A 150 -3.35 -2.89 1.19
CA ILE A 150 -2.90 -2.57 -0.17
C ILE A 150 -1.45 -2.98 -0.37
N ASP A 151 -0.54 -2.62 0.53
CA ASP A 151 0.89 -2.88 0.34
C ASP A 151 1.19 -4.37 0.39
N THR A 152 0.54 -5.09 1.30
CA THR A 152 0.63 -6.55 1.36
C THR A 152 0.17 -7.20 0.06
N LEU A 153 -0.87 -6.66 -0.58
CA LEU A 153 -1.40 -7.20 -1.84
C LEU A 153 -0.57 -6.81 -3.06
N LEU A 154 -0.07 -5.57 -3.14
CA LEU A 154 0.79 -5.10 -4.22
C LEU A 154 2.12 -5.86 -4.27
N HIS A 155 2.67 -6.20 -3.10
CA HIS A 155 3.92 -6.97 -2.97
C HIS A 155 3.74 -8.49 -3.13
N LEU A 156 2.55 -8.97 -3.50
CA LEU A 156 2.37 -10.37 -3.88
C LEU A 156 3.11 -10.68 -5.19
N PRO A 157 3.58 -11.93 -5.38
CA PRO A 157 4.29 -12.29 -6.60
C PRO A 157 3.45 -12.09 -7.86
N ASN A 158 4.02 -11.34 -8.81
CA ASN A 158 3.40 -11.02 -10.11
C ASN A 158 2.11 -10.20 -10.01
N ILE A 159 1.93 -9.41 -8.94
CA ILE A 159 0.88 -8.40 -8.85
C ILE A 159 1.48 -7.03 -9.19
N LYS A 160 0.67 -6.18 -9.83
CA LYS A 160 1.00 -4.79 -10.20
C LYS A 160 -0.09 -3.80 -9.80
N SER A 161 -1.27 -4.31 -9.44
CA SER A 161 -2.41 -3.49 -9.08
C SER A 161 -3.40 -4.25 -8.22
N VAL A 162 -4.15 -3.50 -7.41
CA VAL A 162 -5.16 -4.02 -6.49
C VAL A 162 -6.49 -3.34 -6.74
N ILE A 163 -7.57 -4.12 -6.75
CA ILE A 163 -8.94 -3.63 -6.66
C ILE A 163 -9.54 -4.22 -5.39
N ILE A 164 -10.18 -3.38 -4.59
CA ILE A 164 -10.91 -3.79 -3.40
C ILE A 164 -12.41 -3.64 -3.71
N THR A 165 -13.19 -4.67 -3.42
CA THR A 165 -14.65 -4.63 -3.48
C THR A 165 -15.26 -4.85 -2.11
N VAL A 166 -16.48 -4.35 -1.90
CA VAL A 166 -17.28 -4.60 -0.71
C VAL A 166 -18.60 -5.25 -1.11
N ASP A 167 -18.83 -6.49 -0.68
CA ASP A 167 -19.96 -7.33 -1.07
C ASP A 167 -20.17 -7.34 -2.60
N GLY A 168 -19.07 -7.45 -3.34
CA GLY A 168 -19.02 -7.49 -4.79
C GLY A 168 -19.12 -6.14 -5.51
N LYS A 169 -19.28 -5.02 -4.78
CA LYS A 169 -19.34 -3.66 -5.36
C LYS A 169 -17.96 -3.01 -5.38
N LYS A 170 -17.63 -2.37 -6.50
CA LYS A 170 -16.43 -1.52 -6.65
C LYS A 170 -16.71 -0.11 -6.17
N ASP A 171 -15.63 0.67 -6.02
CA ASP A 171 -15.68 2.10 -5.78
C ASP A 171 -16.52 2.43 -4.54
N CYS A 172 -16.19 1.72 -3.45
CA CYS A 172 -16.87 1.85 -2.17
C CYS A 172 -16.14 2.84 -1.27
N TYR A 173 -16.91 3.60 -0.48
CA TYR A 173 -16.41 4.64 0.41
C TYR A 173 -17.00 4.48 1.81
N GLY A 174 -16.24 4.89 2.80
CA GLY A 174 -16.71 5.22 4.14
C GLY A 174 -16.24 6.63 4.53
N ASP A 175 -16.55 7.04 5.75
CA ASP A 175 -16.09 8.33 6.28
C ASP A 175 -14.56 8.42 6.40
N HIS A 176 -13.90 7.27 6.58
CA HIS A 176 -12.46 7.17 6.83
C HIS A 176 -11.72 6.19 5.91
N TYR A 177 -12.37 5.70 4.85
CA TYR A 177 -11.71 4.90 3.82
C TYR A 177 -12.27 5.20 2.43
N SER A 178 -11.41 5.05 1.42
CA SER A 178 -11.81 5.06 0.01
C SER A 178 -11.19 3.83 -0.67
N PHE A 179 -12.05 2.98 -1.24
CA PHE A 179 -11.65 1.85 -2.08
C PHE A 179 -11.95 2.14 -3.56
N GLU A 180 -11.87 3.41 -3.95
CA GLU A 180 -12.07 3.84 -5.32
C GLU A 180 -10.94 3.40 -6.25
N GLY A 181 -11.33 2.93 -7.43
CA GLY A 181 -10.44 2.79 -8.55
C GLY A 181 -9.54 1.56 -8.45
N THR A 182 -8.27 1.76 -8.76
CA THR A 182 -7.26 0.70 -8.81
C THR A 182 -6.00 1.25 -8.20
N PHE A 183 -5.51 0.58 -7.16
CA PHE A 183 -4.26 0.92 -6.51
C PHE A 183 -3.11 0.33 -7.32
N HIS A 184 -2.07 1.12 -7.49
CA HIS A 184 -0.86 0.73 -8.19
C HIS A 184 0.31 0.80 -7.21
N ASP A 185 1.34 0.04 -7.52
CA ASP A 185 2.64 0.23 -6.90
C ASP A 185 3.23 1.51 -7.53
N ASP A 186 3.35 2.58 -6.76
CA ASP A 186 3.79 3.90 -7.24
C ASP A 186 5.26 3.89 -7.72
N ASP A 187 5.98 2.78 -7.51
CA ASP A 187 7.41 2.59 -7.82
C ASP A 187 7.69 1.81 -9.14
N ASN A 188 6.75 1.78 -10.11
CA ASN A 188 6.99 1.11 -11.43
C ASN A 188 6.72 1.97 -12.67
#